data_AF-A0A7Y2DKD7-F1
#
_entry.id   AF-A0A7Y2DKD7-F1
#
_cell.length_a   1.000
_cell.length_b   1.000
_cell.length_c   1.000
_cell.angle_alpha   90.00
_cell.angle_beta   90.00
_cell.angle_gamma   90.00
#
_symmetry.space_group_name_H-M   'P 1'
#
loop_
_entity.id
_entity.type
_entity.pdbx_description
1 polymer ?
#
loop_
_entity_poly.entity_id
_entity_poly.type
_entity_poly.pdbx_seq_one_letter_code
_entity_poly.pdbx_strand_id
1 'polypeptide(L)' 'MGSAVRIDVWSDIVCPWCYIGKRRLEAAIAASRETHPSLEVELVYHAFQLDPRAPVGEDQL' A
#
# COMPACT_ATOMS: atom_id res chain seq x y z
N MET A 1 5.87 18.17 18.18
CA MET A 1 6.05 16.89 17.47
C MET A 1 4.66 16.46 17.03
N GLY A 2 4.34 16.65 15.75
CA GLY A 2 3.03 16.24 15.23
C GLY A 2 2.92 14.72 15.29
N SER A 3 1.79 14.19 15.76
CA SER A 3 1.53 12.76 15.73
C SER A 3 1.38 12.34 14.27
N ALA A 4 2.31 11.52 13.77
CA ALA A 4 2.19 10.95 12.44
C ALA A 4 0.97 10.01 12.38
N VAL A 5 0.23 10.08 11.27
CA VAL A 5 -0.84 9.12 10.99
C VAL A 5 -0.22 7.91 10.31
N ARG A 6 -0.33 6.76 10.95
CA ARG A 6 0.13 5.49 10.39
C ARG A 6 -0.95 4.84 9.53
N ILE A 7 -0.56 4.37 8.36
CA ILE A 7 -1.40 3.62 7.41
C ILE A 7 -0.70 2.30 7.11
N ASP A 8 -1.31 1.19 7.55
CA ASP A 8 -0.86 -0.17 7.24
C ASP A 8 -1.62 -0.70 6.01
N VAL A 9 -0.88 -1.14 4.99
CA VAL A 9 -1.44 -1.62 3.72
C VAL A 9 -1.04 -3.07 3.49
N TRP A 10 -2.03 -3.97 3.43
CA TRP A 10 -1.82 -5.34 2.97
C TRP A 10 -1.98 -5.40 1.46
N SER A 11 -0.96 -5.93 0.78
CA SER A 11 -0.93 -6.00 -0.68
C SER A 11 -0.39 -7.35 -1.15
N ASP A 12 -1.04 -7.87 -2.19
CA ASP A 12 -0.51 -8.98 -2.99
C ASP A 12 -0.04 -8.41 -4.35
N ILE A 13 1.07 -8.93 -4.86
CA ILE A 13 1.69 -8.53 -6.13
C ILE A 13 0.81 -8.92 -7.32
N VAL A 14 0.07 -10.04 -7.24
CA VAL A 14 -0.79 -10.51 -8.33
C VAL A 14 -2.11 -9.76 -8.44
N CYS A 15 -2.45 -8.93 -7.44
CA CYS A 15 -3.73 -8.25 -7.36
C CYS A 15 -3.75 -6.96 -8.20
N PRO A 16 -4.51 -6.89 -9.32
CA PRO A 16 -4.59 -5.67 -10.13
C PRO A 16 -5.21 -4.50 -9.33
N TRP A 17 -6.11 -4.80 -8.39
CA TRP A 17 -6.75 -3.79 -7.55
C TRP A 17 -5.81 -3.22 -6.49
N CYS A 18 -4.86 -4.00 -5.98
CA CYS A 18 -3.84 -3.48 -5.07
C CYS A 18 -2.98 -2.43 -5.76
N TYR A 19 -2.66 -2.63 -7.06
CA TYR A 19 -1.94 -1.62 -7.83
C TYR A 19 -2.76 -0.32 -8.03
N ILE A 20 -4.04 -0.44 -8.39
CA ILE A 20 -4.95 0.71 -8.51
C ILE A 20 -5.09 1.43 -7.16
N GLY A 21 -5.26 0.67 -6.07
CA GLY A 21 -5.37 1.18 -4.70
C GLY A 21 -4.12 1.96 -4.29
N LYS A 22 -2.92 1.42 -4.55
CA LYS A 22 -1.65 2.11 -4.30
C LYS A 22 -1.59 3.48 -4.98
N ARG A 23 -1.95 3.57 -6.26
CA ARG A 23 -1.92 4.83 -7.01
C ARG A 23 -2.94 5.85 -6.49
N ARG A 24 -4.13 5.38 -6.09
CA ARG A 24 -5.15 6.24 -5.49
C ARG A 24 -4.71 6.74 -4.10
N LEU A 25 -4.11 5.88 -3.27
CA LEU A 25 -3.62 6.25 -1.95
C LEU A 25 -2.50 7.28 -2.04
N GLU A 26 -1.53 7.09 -2.95
CA GLU A 26 -0.45 8.05 -3.20
C GLU A 26 -1.00 9.42 -3.60
N ALA A 27 -1.98 9.45 -4.52
CA ALA A 27 -2.62 10.70 -4.94
C ALA A 27 -3.37 11.38 -3.79
N ALA A 28 -4.07 10.62 -2.94
CA ALA A 28 -4.79 11.15 -1.79
C ALA A 28 -3.84 11.74 -0.74
N ILE A 29 -2.70 11.08 -0.46
CA ILE A 29 -1.66 11.59 0.46
C ILE A 29 -1.03 12.87 -0.10
N ALA A 30 -0.80 12.95 -1.41
CA ALA A 30 -0.30 14.17 -2.04
C ALA A 30 -1.30 15.33 -1.88
N ALA A 31 -2.57 15.09 -2.18
CA ALA A 31 -3.64 16.09 -2.06
C ALA A 31 -3.89 16.52 -0.61
N SER A 32 -3.75 15.62 0.38
CA SER A 32 -3.98 15.97 1.79
C SER A 32 -2.99 17.02 2.31
N ARG A 33 -1.78 17.09 1.74
CA ARG A 33 -0.77 18.09 2.12
C ARG A 33 -1.17 19.52 1.77
N GLU A 34 -2.07 19.71 0.81
CA GLU A 34 -2.59 21.04 0.45
C GLU A 34 -3.46 21.64 1.57
N THR A 35 -4.22 20.78 2.26
CA THR A 35 -5.13 21.20 3.34
C THR A 35 -4.51 21.01 4.73
N HIS A 36 -3.59 20.06 4.87
CA HIS A 36 -2.94 19.70 6.12
C HIS A 36 -1.42 19.61 5.92
N PRO A 37 -0.72 20.75 5.78
CA PRO A 37 0.71 20.78 5.45
C PRO A 37 1.62 20.20 6.55
N SER A 38 1.13 20.11 7.79
CA SER A 38 1.85 19.50 8.93
C SER A 38 1.47 18.04 9.18
N LEU A 39 0.64 17.44 8.32
CA LEU A 39 0.27 16.04 8.42
C LEU A 39 1.43 15.15 7.96
N GLU A 40 2.04 14.48 8.93
CA GLU A 40 3.00 13.41 8.67
C GLU A 40 2.26 12.09 8.47
N VAL A 41 2.59 11.36 7.41
CA VAL A 41 2.01 10.04 7.09
C VAL A 41 3.11 8.99 7.11
N GLU A 42 2.96 7.99 7.98
CA GLU A 42 3.78 6.78 7.99
C GLU A 42 3.06 5.68 7.21
N LEU A 43 3.60 5.28 6.06
CA LEU A 43 3.00 4.25 5.22
C LEU A 43 3.79 2.94 5.32
N VAL A 44 3.16 1.88 5.81
CA VAL A 44 3.79 0.57 6.00
C VAL A 44 3.07 -0.49 5.18
N TYR A 45 3.82 -1.19 4.33
CA TYR A 45 3.29 -2.27 3.51
C TYR A 45 3.56 -3.63 4.17
N HIS A 46 2.53 -4.46 4.18
CA HIS A 46 2.56 -5.85 4.62
C HIS A 46 2.25 -6.76 3.44
N ALA A 47 2.96 -7.88 3.37
CA ALA A 47 2.67 -8.91 2.38
C ALA A 47 1.30 -9.55 2.66
N PHE A 48 0.55 -9.81 1.59
CA PHE A 48 -0.67 -10.60 1.62
C PHE A 48 -0.63 -11.63 0.49
N GLN A 49 -1.24 -12.79 0.73
CA GLN A 49 -1.43 -13.83 -0.28
C GLN A 49 -2.94 -13.98 -0.52
N LEU A 50 -3.39 -13.64 -1.72
CA LEU A 50 -4.78 -13.78 -2.15
C LEU A 50 -5.21 -15.25 -2.20
N ASP A 51 -4.35 -16.11 -2.76
CA ASP A 51 -4.53 -17.56 -2.73
C ASP A 51 -3.25 -18.24 -2.21
N PRO A 52 -3.21 -18.61 -0.93
CA PRO A 52 -2.09 -19.36 -0.34
C PRO A 52 -1.90 -20.76 -0.94
N ARG A 53 -2.84 -21.27 -1.74
CA ARG A 53 -2.76 -22.58 -2.40
C ARG A 53 -2.38 -22.46 -3.88
N ALA A 54 -2.16 -21.25 -4.38
CA ALA A 54 -1.69 -21.07 -5.75
C ALA A 54 -0.40 -21.88 -5.98
N PRO A 55 -0.24 -22.49 -7.16
CA PRO A 55 0.98 -23.20 -7.48
C PRO A 55 2.17 -22.24 -7.38
N VAL A 56 3.26 -22.71 -6.76
CA VAL A 56 4.52 -21.98 -6.76
C VAL A 56 5.00 -21.97 -8.21
N GLY A 57 5.20 -20.78 -8.80
CA GLY A 57 5.54 -20.66 -10.22
C GLY A 57 6.77 -21.49 -10.60
N GLU A 58 6.77 -22.04 -11.81
CA GLU A 58 7.81 -22.94 -12.37
C GLU A 58 9.16 -22.23 -12.66
N ASP A 59 9.43 -21.06 -12.08
CA ASP A 59 10.68 -20.30 -12.21
C ASP A 59 11.75 -20.74 -11.19
N GLN A 60 11.82 -22.04 -10.89
CA GLN A 60 12.88 -22.63 -10.04
C GLN A 60 13.82 -23.56 -10.82
N LEU A 61 13.95 -23.38 -12.14
CA LEU A 61 14.97 -24.02 -12.97
C LEU A 61 16.27 -23.21 -13.00
#